data_AF-A0A061N4U1-F1
#
_entry.id   AF-A0A061N4U1-F1
#
_cell.length_a   1.000
_cell.length_b   1.000
_cell.length_c   1.000
_cell.angle_alpha   90.00
_cell.angle_beta   90.00
_cell.angle_gamma   90.00
#
_symmetry.space_group_name_H-M   'P 1'
#
loop_
_entity.id
_entity.type
_entity.pdbx_description
1 polymer ?
#
loop_
_entity_poly.entity_id
_entity_poly.type
_entity_poly.pdbx_seq_one_letter_code
_entity_poly.pdbx_strand_id
1 'polypeptide(L)'
;MQLEGNEAPIFSKDLLHDEVASTVETTNEVETELSIHPDWKLPQEDIYSFQFLNIECPPLLPNQLSISGIKIEEPENNEGSLEATVFIRHSMDKTIELKETTLALLDHQDQVIGRKQLNLNEVGKLPPNSSRPWVIAFSKEELNVEEKPENGWKVVFQLKPSQRKHSLDLDEKWQKTLPSKDIEDLKSLVDRLERPKATEVNLLGLKAATRENGDIQLIILIRNGSEKNG
;
A
#
# COMPACT_ATOMS: atom_id res chain seq x y z
N MET A 1 23.99 -3.89 -4.26
CA MET A 1 22.71 -3.76 -3.52
C MET A 1 21.73 -4.79 -4.08
N GLN A 2 20.76 -5.25 -3.30
CA GLN A 2 19.68 -6.17 -3.72
C GLN A 2 18.34 -5.66 -3.17
N LEU A 3 17.21 -6.06 -3.77
CA LEU A 3 15.87 -5.86 -3.20
C LEU A 3 15.62 -6.89 -2.06
N GLU A 4 15.83 -6.47 -0.82
CA GLU A 4 15.57 -7.26 0.40
C GLU A 4 14.13 -7.09 0.90
N GLY A 5 13.49 -5.98 0.58
CA GLY A 5 12.13 -5.67 1.00
C GLY A 5 11.10 -5.89 -0.10
N ASN A 6 9.88 -6.20 0.31
CA ASN A 6 8.74 -6.31 -0.58
C ASN A 6 8.12 -4.93 -0.85
N GLU A 7 7.23 -4.86 -1.84
CA GLU A 7 6.44 -3.67 -2.12
C GLU A 7 4.95 -3.89 -1.89
N ALA A 8 4.23 -2.80 -1.56
CA ALA A 8 2.79 -2.80 -1.39
C ALA A 8 2.17 -1.57 -2.05
N PRO A 9 1.74 -1.67 -3.32
CA PRO A 9 1.11 -0.57 -4.03
C PRO A 9 -0.25 -0.19 -3.45
N ILE A 10 -0.55 1.11 -3.47
CA ILE A 10 -1.85 1.70 -3.15
C ILE A 10 -2.30 2.63 -4.26
N PHE A 11 -3.59 2.98 -4.32
CA PHE A 11 -4.04 3.97 -5.30
C PHE A 11 -3.74 5.40 -4.82
N SER A 12 -3.32 6.24 -5.74
CA SER A 12 -2.99 7.66 -5.49
C SER A 12 -4.11 8.43 -4.79
N LYS A 13 -5.37 8.17 -5.15
CA LYS A 13 -6.57 8.75 -4.51
C LYS A 13 -6.68 8.48 -3.00
N ASP A 14 -6.08 7.39 -2.53
CA ASP A 14 -6.17 7.01 -1.11
C ASP A 14 -5.27 7.91 -0.26
N LEU A 15 -4.23 8.52 -0.84
CA LEU A 15 -3.35 9.49 -0.17
C LEU A 15 -3.61 10.94 -0.57
N LEU A 16 -3.88 11.19 -1.85
CA LEU A 16 -4.06 12.52 -2.41
C LEU A 16 -5.55 12.87 -2.38
N HIS A 17 -5.96 13.75 -1.46
CA HIS A 17 -7.34 14.27 -1.38
C HIS A 17 -7.63 15.16 -2.61
N ASP A 18 -8.24 14.56 -3.62
CA ASP A 18 -8.84 15.12 -4.84
C ASP A 18 -8.07 16.21 -5.62
N GLU A 19 -7.38 15.77 -6.68
CA GLU A 19 -7.40 16.31 -8.06
C GLU A 19 -6.66 15.30 -8.99
N VAL A 20 -6.93 14.00 -8.83
CA VAL A 20 -6.23 12.94 -9.60
C VAL A 20 -7.24 12.09 -10.35
N ALA A 21 -8.09 12.74 -11.14
CA ALA A 21 -8.83 12.08 -12.21
C ALA A 21 -8.01 12.20 -13.49
N SER A 22 -7.03 11.31 -13.69
CA SER A 22 -6.52 11.04 -15.04
C SER A 22 -7.54 10.11 -15.72
N THR A 23 -8.14 10.59 -16.81
CA THR A 23 -9.28 10.00 -17.54
C THR A 23 -8.90 8.80 -18.42
N VAL A 24 -7.89 8.03 -18.04
CA VAL A 24 -7.40 6.93 -18.87
C VAL A 24 -7.47 5.63 -18.07
N GLU A 25 -8.59 4.92 -18.24
CA GLU A 25 -8.71 3.49 -17.90
C GLU A 25 -7.92 2.66 -18.92
N THR A 26 -6.60 2.79 -18.94
CA THR A 26 -5.76 1.78 -19.57
C THR A 26 -5.50 0.68 -18.55
N THR A 27 -5.78 -0.57 -18.88
CA THR A 27 -5.38 -1.74 -18.09
C THR A 27 -3.89 -2.09 -18.27
N ASN A 28 -3.12 -1.19 -18.88
CA ASN A 28 -1.72 -1.44 -19.21
C ASN A 28 -0.85 -1.13 -18.00
N GLU A 29 0.01 -2.10 -17.69
CA GLU A 29 1.10 -1.97 -16.72
C GLU A 29 2.02 -0.78 -17.08
N VAL A 30 2.51 -0.08 -16.06
CA VAL A 30 3.34 1.11 -16.16
C VAL A 30 4.70 0.82 -15.53
N GLU A 31 5.74 0.85 -16.35
CA GLU A 31 7.12 0.85 -15.87
C GLU A 31 7.48 2.23 -15.33
N THR A 32 8.29 2.26 -14.27
CA THR A 32 8.71 3.50 -13.62
C THR A 32 10.15 3.82 -13.96
N GLU A 33 10.45 5.06 -14.30
CA GLU A 33 11.81 5.53 -14.60
C GLU A 33 12.53 6.00 -13.33
N LEU A 34 13.80 5.66 -13.19
CA LEU A 34 14.61 6.12 -12.07
C LEU A 34 14.74 7.66 -12.10
N SER A 35 14.49 8.28 -10.96
CA SER A 35 14.69 9.72 -10.77
C SER A 35 15.45 10.01 -9.48
N ILE A 36 16.59 10.69 -9.58
CA ILE A 36 17.42 11.05 -8.42
C ILE A 36 17.03 12.42 -7.89
N HIS A 37 17.02 12.57 -6.57
CA HIS A 37 16.76 13.86 -5.94
C HIS A 37 17.82 14.90 -6.38
N PRO A 38 17.45 16.14 -6.77
CA PRO A 38 18.40 17.14 -7.27
C PRO A 38 19.56 17.45 -6.32
N ASP A 39 19.32 17.37 -5.01
CA ASP A 39 20.33 17.66 -3.98
C ASP A 39 21.24 16.46 -3.66
N TRP A 40 20.89 15.25 -4.14
CA TRP A 40 21.70 14.06 -3.89
C TRP A 40 22.91 14.02 -4.84
N LYS A 41 24.10 14.03 -4.26
CA LYS A 41 25.37 13.85 -4.99
C LYS A 41 25.87 12.42 -4.80
N LEU A 42 25.29 11.51 -5.57
CA LEU A 42 25.66 10.10 -5.54
C LEU A 42 26.84 9.82 -6.49
N PRO A 43 27.74 8.90 -6.15
CA PRO A 43 28.72 8.38 -7.08
C PRO A 43 28.02 7.61 -8.22
N GLN A 44 28.70 7.53 -9.37
CA GLN A 44 28.15 6.90 -10.56
C GLN A 44 27.78 5.42 -10.34
N GLU A 45 28.53 4.72 -9.50
CA GLU A 45 28.28 3.31 -9.14
C GLU A 45 26.94 3.11 -8.43
N ASP A 46 26.60 4.01 -7.50
CA ASP A 46 25.32 3.97 -6.80
C ASP A 46 24.16 4.25 -7.76
N ILE A 47 24.34 5.21 -8.67
CA ILE A 47 23.33 5.50 -9.71
C ILE A 47 23.09 4.27 -10.58
N TYR A 48 24.15 3.59 -11.04
CA TYR A 48 24.00 2.35 -11.83
C TYR A 48 23.32 1.24 -11.03
N SER A 49 23.65 1.12 -9.74
CA SER A 49 23.01 0.14 -8.86
C SER A 49 21.51 0.41 -8.71
N PHE A 50 21.11 1.68 -8.52
CA PHE A 50 19.69 2.04 -8.47
C PHE A 50 18.98 1.85 -9.80
N GLN A 51 19.65 2.11 -10.94
CA GLN A 51 19.06 1.85 -12.26
C GLN A 51 18.77 0.37 -12.45
N PHE A 52 19.73 -0.49 -12.10
CA PHE A 52 19.56 -1.93 -12.18
C PHE A 52 18.40 -2.42 -11.30
N LEU A 53 18.38 -2.03 -10.02
CA LEU A 53 17.32 -2.43 -9.10
C LEU A 53 15.94 -1.91 -9.51
N ASN A 54 15.86 -0.72 -10.11
CA ASN A 54 14.60 -0.19 -10.61
C ASN A 54 14.03 -1.02 -11.77
N ILE A 55 14.90 -1.58 -12.63
CA ILE A 55 14.48 -2.48 -13.72
C ILE A 55 13.94 -3.81 -13.15
N GLU A 56 14.45 -4.27 -12.01
CA GLU A 56 13.97 -5.48 -11.34
C GLU A 56 12.65 -5.29 -10.59
N CYS A 57 12.22 -4.04 -10.38
CA CYS A 57 10.95 -3.77 -9.72
C CYS A 57 9.78 -4.13 -10.64
N PRO A 58 8.73 -4.81 -10.14
CA PRO A 58 7.56 -5.15 -10.95
C PRO A 58 6.81 -3.88 -11.38
N PRO A 59 6.11 -3.90 -12.51
CA PRO A 59 5.39 -2.73 -13.00
C PRO A 59 4.21 -2.38 -12.10
N LEU A 60 3.80 -1.11 -12.12
CA LEU A 60 2.62 -0.63 -11.39
C LEU A 60 1.39 -0.60 -12.30
N LEU A 61 0.20 -0.71 -11.73
CA LEU A 61 -1.03 -0.33 -12.45
C LEU A 61 -1.12 1.20 -12.51
N PRO A 62 -1.86 1.78 -13.45
CA PRO A 62 -2.03 3.24 -13.52
C PRO A 62 -2.59 3.84 -12.24
N ASN A 63 -2.14 5.07 -11.94
CA ASN A 63 -2.56 5.85 -10.77
C ASN A 63 -2.23 5.21 -9.41
N GLN A 64 -1.18 4.39 -9.35
CA GLN A 64 -0.67 3.81 -8.12
C GLN A 64 0.53 4.58 -7.55
N LEU A 65 0.71 4.43 -6.24
CA LEU A 65 1.89 4.81 -5.47
C LEU A 65 2.36 3.57 -4.71
N SER A 66 3.67 3.32 -4.68
CA SER A 66 4.26 2.17 -4.02
C SER A 66 5.55 2.57 -3.30
N ILE A 67 5.89 1.83 -2.25
CA ILE A 67 7.22 1.87 -1.63
C ILE A 67 7.83 0.48 -1.80
N SER A 68 8.94 0.39 -2.52
CA SER A 68 9.67 -0.87 -2.74
C SER A 68 10.93 -0.89 -1.89
N GLY A 69 11.07 -1.89 -1.03
CA GLY A 69 12.22 -2.00 -0.14
C GLY A 69 13.48 -2.44 -0.87
N ILE A 70 14.57 -1.68 -0.73
CA ILE A 70 15.89 -2.06 -1.24
C ILE A 70 16.65 -2.76 -0.13
N LYS A 71 17.03 -2.05 0.91
CA LYS A 71 17.77 -2.62 2.04
C LYS A 71 17.41 -1.92 3.32
N ILE A 72 17.62 -2.59 4.44
CA ILE A 72 17.50 -1.98 5.76
C ILE A 72 18.77 -2.22 6.54
N GLU A 73 19.32 -1.20 7.18
CA GLU A 73 20.59 -1.28 7.89
C GLU A 73 20.46 -0.63 9.26
N GLU A 74 21.23 -1.11 10.22
CA GLU A 74 21.42 -0.44 11.51
C GLU A 74 22.68 0.42 11.40
N PRO A 75 22.58 1.76 11.51
CA PRO A 75 23.73 2.63 11.38
C PRO A 75 24.68 2.48 12.58
N GLU A 76 25.99 2.35 12.31
CA GLU A 76 27.02 2.08 13.32
C GLU A 76 27.04 3.09 14.49
N ASN A 77 26.57 4.32 14.26
CA ASN A 77 26.61 5.40 15.24
C ASN A 77 25.30 5.59 16.02
N ASN A 78 24.28 4.75 15.79
CA ASN A 78 22.96 4.91 16.42
C ASN A 78 22.28 3.55 16.64
N GLU A 79 22.76 2.83 17.66
CA GLU A 79 22.30 1.51 18.06
C GLU A 79 20.79 1.49 18.37
N GLY A 80 20.08 0.52 17.80
CA GLY A 80 18.62 0.38 17.88
C GLY A 80 17.83 1.30 16.95
N SER A 81 18.48 2.01 16.03
CA SER A 81 17.80 2.70 14.92
C SER A 81 17.93 1.91 13.62
N LEU A 82 17.03 2.14 12.66
CA LEU A 82 17.06 1.45 11.37
C LEU A 82 16.93 2.45 10.22
N GLU A 83 17.75 2.31 9.20
CA GLU A 83 17.67 3.07 7.95
C GLU A 83 17.17 2.15 6.83
N ALA A 84 15.93 2.37 6.38
CA ALA A 84 15.37 1.67 5.24
C ALA A 84 15.62 2.47 3.97
N THR A 85 16.47 1.95 3.07
CA THR A 85 16.59 2.45 1.70
C THR A 85 15.46 1.85 0.87
N VAL A 86 14.65 2.69 0.24
CA VAL A 86 13.47 2.29 -0.53
C VAL A 86 13.39 3.06 -1.85
N PHE A 87 12.60 2.56 -2.80
CA PHE A 87 12.08 3.35 -3.90
C PHE A 87 10.69 3.87 -3.55
N ILE A 88 10.47 5.17 -3.66
CA ILE A 88 9.13 5.78 -3.71
C ILE A 88 8.73 5.85 -5.18
N ARG A 89 7.74 5.04 -5.57
CA ARG A 89 7.38 4.80 -6.97
C ARG A 89 5.96 5.23 -7.26
N HIS A 90 5.70 5.83 -8.42
CA HIS A 90 4.34 6.10 -8.87
C HIS A 90 4.14 5.98 -10.37
N SER A 91 2.91 5.71 -10.77
CA SER A 91 2.47 5.54 -12.17
C SER A 91 1.48 6.61 -12.64
N MET A 92 1.50 7.77 -11.97
CA MET A 92 0.76 8.96 -12.44
C MET A 92 1.48 9.60 -13.64
N ASP A 93 0.69 10.02 -14.62
CA ASP A 93 1.10 10.68 -15.88
C ASP A 93 1.51 12.14 -15.72
N LYS A 94 1.62 12.61 -14.47
CA LYS A 94 1.96 13.98 -14.12
C LYS A 94 2.98 14.00 -12.98
N THR A 95 3.67 15.14 -12.86
CA THR A 95 4.50 15.42 -11.69
C THR A 95 3.64 15.50 -10.45
N ILE A 96 4.10 14.86 -9.36
CA ILE A 96 3.43 14.90 -8.06
C ILE A 96 4.36 15.44 -6.97
N GLU A 97 3.75 15.92 -5.90
CA GLU A 97 4.41 16.20 -4.63
C GLU A 97 3.66 15.43 -3.54
N LEU A 98 4.40 14.74 -2.70
CA LEU A 98 3.85 13.99 -1.58
C LEU A 98 3.91 14.85 -0.33
N LYS A 99 2.80 14.94 0.38
CA LYS A 99 2.71 15.68 1.63
C LYS A 99 3.13 14.78 2.80
N GLU A 100 3.01 15.33 4.00
CA GLU A 100 3.18 14.58 5.24
C GLU A 100 2.26 13.35 5.30
N THR A 101 2.84 12.20 5.62
CA THR A 101 2.13 10.93 5.76
C THR A 101 2.71 10.11 6.91
N THR A 102 1.95 9.15 7.40
CA THR A 102 2.46 8.13 8.31
C THR A 102 2.87 6.91 7.49
N LEU A 103 4.03 6.35 7.79
CA LEU A 103 4.54 5.10 7.24
C LEU A 103 4.59 4.05 8.35
N ALA A 104 4.34 2.80 7.99
CA ALA A 104 4.54 1.65 8.86
C ALA A 104 5.61 0.73 8.27
N LEU A 105 6.55 0.29 9.10
CA LEU A 105 7.48 -0.78 8.80
C LEU A 105 6.87 -2.09 9.29
N LEU A 106 6.77 -3.07 8.39
CA LEU A 106 6.29 -4.42 8.68
C LEU A 106 7.40 -5.43 8.48
N ASP A 107 7.39 -6.49 9.27
CA ASP A 107 8.24 -7.66 9.06
C ASP A 107 7.70 -8.58 7.94
N HIS A 108 8.39 -9.71 7.72
CA HIS A 108 8.00 -10.71 6.73
C HIS A 108 6.66 -11.40 7.02
N GLN A 109 6.10 -11.24 8.22
CA GLN A 109 4.81 -11.79 8.66
C GLN A 109 3.70 -10.72 8.66
N ASP A 110 3.96 -9.55 8.06
CA ASP A 110 3.08 -8.39 8.05
C ASP A 110 2.73 -7.86 9.47
N GLN A 111 3.59 -8.10 10.46
CA GLN A 111 3.47 -7.48 11.78
C GLN A 111 4.11 -6.09 11.78
N VAL A 112 3.45 -5.11 12.38
CA VAL A 112 3.98 -3.74 12.43
C VAL A 112 5.07 -3.62 13.49
N ILE A 113 6.30 -3.53 13.02
CA ILE A 113 7.51 -3.40 13.84
C ILE A 113 8.00 -1.95 13.97
N GLY A 114 7.41 -1.01 13.23
CA GLY A 114 7.70 0.41 13.41
C GLY A 114 6.67 1.34 12.76
N ARG A 115 6.59 2.58 13.24
CA ARG A 115 5.73 3.64 12.68
C ARG A 115 6.43 4.98 12.73
N LYS A 116 6.40 5.71 11.63
CA LYS A 116 7.00 7.04 11.52
C LYS A 116 6.09 8.01 10.79
N GLN A 117 5.95 9.22 11.32
CA GLN A 117 5.39 10.34 10.57
C GLN A 117 6.52 10.99 9.78
N LEU A 118 6.35 11.09 8.46
CA LEU A 118 7.39 11.57 7.55
C LEU A 118 6.84 12.69 6.66
N ASN A 119 7.58 13.81 6.62
CA ASN A 119 7.30 14.90 5.71
C ASN A 119 7.88 14.57 4.32
N LEU A 120 7.07 13.94 3.46
CA LEU A 120 7.53 13.58 2.12
C LEU A 120 7.70 14.76 1.16
N ASN A 121 7.40 16.00 1.58
CA ASN A 121 7.74 17.18 0.77
C ASN A 121 9.27 17.26 0.54
N GLU A 122 10.06 16.66 1.43
CA GLU A 122 11.53 16.58 1.31
C GLU A 122 11.99 15.67 0.16
N VAL A 123 11.14 14.76 -0.31
CA VAL A 123 11.39 13.95 -1.53
C VAL A 123 11.33 14.83 -2.79
N GLY A 124 10.76 16.02 -2.66
CA GLY A 124 10.60 17.00 -3.72
C GLY A 124 9.61 16.58 -4.81
N LYS A 125 9.69 17.27 -5.95
CA LYS A 125 8.87 16.98 -7.12
C LYS A 125 9.28 15.65 -7.74
N LEU A 126 8.33 14.75 -7.87
CA LEU A 126 8.48 13.45 -8.51
C LEU A 126 7.96 13.56 -9.96
N PRO A 127 8.80 13.33 -10.99
CA PRO A 127 8.38 13.33 -12.40
C PRO A 127 7.29 12.28 -12.69
N PRO A 128 6.54 12.40 -13.79
CA PRO A 128 5.61 11.35 -14.22
C PRO A 128 6.26 9.97 -14.25
N ASN A 129 5.49 8.94 -13.87
CA ASN A 129 5.92 7.53 -13.92
C ASN A 129 7.32 7.28 -13.33
N SER A 130 7.60 7.82 -12.15
CA SER A 130 8.96 7.82 -11.59
C SER A 130 9.14 6.90 -10.39
N SER A 131 10.39 6.52 -10.16
CA SER A 131 10.89 5.75 -9.03
C SER A 131 12.05 6.51 -8.40
N ARG A 132 11.89 6.97 -7.16
CA ARG A 132 12.91 7.76 -6.46
C ARG A 132 13.50 6.98 -5.30
N PRO A 133 14.81 6.72 -5.27
CA PRO A 133 15.46 6.18 -4.08
C PRO A 133 15.36 7.20 -2.95
N TRP A 134 15.04 6.73 -1.76
CA TRP A 134 14.93 7.53 -0.55
C TRP A 134 15.35 6.70 0.67
N VAL A 135 15.92 7.36 1.67
CA VAL A 135 16.27 6.73 2.95
C VAL A 135 15.28 7.17 4.00
N ILE A 136 14.66 6.21 4.68
CA ILE A 136 13.75 6.42 5.79
C ILE A 136 14.45 5.96 7.07
N ALA A 137 14.85 6.92 7.90
CA ALA A 137 15.47 6.65 9.19
C ALA A 137 14.39 6.50 10.27
N PHE A 138 14.27 5.32 10.86
CA PHE A 138 13.42 5.03 12.01
C PHE A 138 14.25 5.12 13.29
N SER A 139 13.84 5.97 14.22
CA SER A 139 14.49 6.04 15.54
C SER A 139 14.05 4.87 16.42
N LYS A 140 14.79 4.62 17.50
CA LYS A 140 14.49 3.54 18.44
C LYS A 140 13.08 3.65 19.05
N GLU A 141 12.59 4.87 19.27
CA GLU A 141 11.25 5.14 19.82
C GLU A 141 10.13 4.89 18.80
N GLU A 142 10.46 4.88 17.50
CA GLU A 142 9.54 4.60 16.40
C GLU A 142 9.46 3.10 16.09
N LEU A 143 10.33 2.29 16.71
CA LEU A 143 10.45 0.84 16.51
C LEU A 143 9.91 0.07 17.73
N ASN A 144 9.29 -1.07 17.47
CA ASN A 144 8.79 -2.02 18.46
C ASN A 144 9.65 -3.29 18.55
N VAL A 145 10.84 -3.25 17.94
CA VAL A 145 11.78 -4.37 17.85
C VAL A 145 13.17 -3.89 18.22
N GLU A 146 13.97 -4.79 18.78
CA GLU A 146 15.36 -4.51 19.16
C GLU A 146 16.35 -4.86 18.06
N GLU A 147 15.95 -5.72 17.11
CA GLU A 147 16.82 -6.23 16.05
C GLU A 147 16.28 -5.87 14.66
N LYS A 148 17.19 -5.80 13.68
CA LYS A 148 16.88 -5.64 12.26
C LYS A 148 15.95 -6.79 11.78
N PRO A 149 14.88 -6.50 11.03
CA PRO A 149 14.03 -7.56 10.47
C PRO A 149 14.76 -8.40 9.41
N GLU A 150 14.35 -9.66 9.28
CA GLU A 150 14.74 -10.53 8.17
C GLU A 150 14.23 -10.00 6.81
N ASN A 151 14.71 -10.59 5.71
CA ASN A 151 14.26 -10.28 4.36
C ASN A 151 12.73 -10.46 4.21
N GLY A 152 12.14 -9.68 3.31
CA GLY A 152 10.69 -9.69 3.05
C GLY A 152 9.90 -8.66 3.86
N TRP A 153 10.58 -7.80 4.64
CA TRP A 153 10.00 -6.63 5.28
C TRP A 153 9.36 -5.67 4.26
N LYS A 154 8.45 -4.82 4.72
CA LYS A 154 7.73 -3.83 3.88
C LYS A 154 7.68 -2.49 4.57
N VAL A 155 7.83 -1.41 3.82
CA VAL A 155 7.39 -0.09 4.27
C VAL A 155 6.12 0.25 3.51
N VAL A 156 5.07 0.60 4.22
CA VAL A 156 3.76 0.89 3.62
C VAL A 156 3.25 2.25 4.07
N PHE A 157 2.46 2.87 3.21
CA PHE A 157 1.67 4.03 3.60
C PHE A 157 0.59 3.62 4.60
N GLN A 158 0.64 4.19 5.80
CA GLN A 158 -0.40 4.00 6.79
C GLN A 158 -1.57 4.95 6.46
N LEU A 159 -2.45 4.48 5.58
CA LEU A 159 -3.71 5.16 5.29
C LEU A 159 -4.53 5.30 6.57
N LYS A 160 -5.04 6.51 6.82
CA LYS A 160 -6.03 6.71 7.89
C LYS A 160 -7.22 5.78 7.65
N PRO A 161 -7.94 5.30 8.68
CA PRO A 161 -9.13 4.46 8.50
C PRO A 161 -10.15 5.10 7.54
N SER A 162 -10.25 6.43 7.55
CA SER A 162 -11.06 7.24 6.62
C SER A 162 -10.56 7.25 5.17
N GLN A 163 -9.42 6.63 4.86
CA GLN A 163 -8.79 6.58 3.54
C GLN A 163 -8.68 5.13 3.00
N ARG A 164 -8.93 4.10 3.82
CA ARG A 164 -8.94 2.70 3.35
C ARG A 164 -10.19 2.42 2.51
N LYS A 165 -10.04 1.75 1.37
CA LYS A 165 -11.17 1.19 0.63
C LYS A 165 -11.76 0.05 1.46
N HIS A 166 -13.09 0.02 1.64
CA HIS A 166 -13.75 -1.12 2.28
C HIS A 166 -13.59 -2.32 1.35
N SER A 167 -13.03 -3.42 1.87
CA SER A 167 -12.88 -4.66 1.12
C SER A 167 -13.93 -5.67 1.56
N LEU A 168 -14.36 -6.50 0.62
CA LEU A 168 -15.16 -7.67 0.93
C LEU A 168 -14.30 -8.66 1.73
N ASP A 169 -14.66 -8.89 2.99
CA ASP A 169 -14.11 -9.96 3.81
C ASP A 169 -15.02 -11.19 3.71
N LEU A 170 -14.47 -12.32 3.25
CA LEU A 170 -15.17 -13.58 3.08
C LEU A 170 -14.44 -14.65 3.89
N ASP A 171 -15.16 -15.29 4.81
CA ASP A 171 -14.69 -16.47 5.53
C ASP A 171 -14.21 -17.57 4.55
N GLU A 172 -13.15 -18.30 4.92
CA GLU A 172 -12.52 -19.33 4.08
C GLU A 172 -13.52 -20.38 3.54
N LYS A 173 -14.55 -20.71 4.32
CA LYS A 173 -15.58 -21.68 3.90
C LYS A 173 -16.40 -21.13 2.74
N TRP A 174 -16.67 -19.83 2.72
CA TRP A 174 -17.43 -19.17 1.67
C TRP A 174 -16.63 -19.03 0.38
N GLN A 175 -15.34 -18.72 0.49
CA GLN A 175 -14.45 -18.67 -0.68
C GLN A 175 -14.38 -20.01 -1.43
N LYS A 176 -14.48 -21.13 -0.70
CA LYS A 176 -14.43 -22.49 -1.28
C LYS A 176 -15.78 -23.01 -1.79
N THR A 177 -16.89 -22.42 -1.32
CA THR A 177 -18.25 -22.92 -1.60
C THR A 177 -19.05 -22.05 -2.55
N LEU A 178 -18.72 -20.76 -2.64
CA LEU A 178 -19.37 -19.86 -3.60
C LEU A 178 -18.79 -20.05 -5.01
N PRO A 179 -19.64 -20.02 -6.05
CA PRO A 179 -19.18 -19.89 -7.43
C PRO A 179 -18.33 -18.62 -7.62
N SER A 180 -17.29 -18.69 -8.44
CA SER A 180 -16.37 -17.55 -8.69
C SER A 180 -17.11 -16.29 -9.16
N LYS A 181 -18.16 -16.48 -9.97
CA LYS A 181 -19.02 -15.39 -10.45
C LYS A 181 -19.74 -14.66 -9.32
N ASP A 182 -20.25 -15.39 -8.32
CA ASP A 182 -20.95 -14.78 -7.18
C ASP A 182 -19.98 -13.98 -6.30
N ILE A 183 -18.73 -14.44 -6.16
CA ILE A 183 -17.67 -13.71 -5.45
C ILE A 183 -17.32 -12.41 -6.19
N GLU A 184 -17.25 -12.45 -7.52
CA GLU A 184 -16.95 -11.29 -8.36
C GLU A 184 -18.10 -10.27 -8.33
N ASP A 185 -19.34 -10.73 -8.41
CA ASP A 185 -20.53 -9.89 -8.25
C ASP A 185 -20.56 -9.21 -6.87
N LEU A 186 -20.23 -9.95 -5.80
CA LEU A 186 -20.12 -9.41 -4.44
C LEU A 186 -19.01 -8.35 -4.32
N LYS A 187 -17.83 -8.59 -4.90
CA LYS A 187 -16.74 -7.61 -4.93
C LYS A 187 -17.17 -6.33 -5.65
N SER A 188 -17.82 -6.47 -6.81
CA SER A 188 -18.32 -5.34 -7.59
C SER A 188 -19.40 -4.54 -6.86
N LEU A 189 -20.21 -5.21 -6.06
CA LEU A 189 -21.26 -4.59 -5.24
C LEU A 189 -20.63 -3.81 -4.08
N VAL A 190 -19.70 -4.41 -3.32
CA VAL A 190 -19.01 -3.74 -2.21
C VAL A 190 -18.26 -2.50 -2.69
N ASP A 191 -17.64 -2.57 -3.88
CA ASP A 191 -16.92 -1.45 -4.49
C ASP A 191 -17.81 -0.25 -4.82
N ARG A 192 -19.12 -0.45 -5.02
CA ARG A 192 -20.09 0.60 -5.36
C ARG A 192 -20.83 1.14 -4.14
N LEU A 193 -20.78 0.44 -3.01
CA LEU A 193 -21.48 0.87 -1.81
C LEU A 193 -20.77 2.07 -1.18
N GLU A 194 -21.56 3.03 -0.69
CA GLU A 194 -21.05 4.13 0.13
C GLU A 194 -20.38 3.60 1.40
N ARG A 195 -19.63 4.42 2.11
CA ARG A 195 -18.99 3.99 3.36
C ARG A 195 -20.00 4.05 4.52
N PRO A 196 -20.10 3.01 5.38
CA PRO A 196 -20.77 3.17 6.66
C PRO A 196 -20.05 4.26 7.47
N LYS A 197 -20.79 5.04 8.25
CA LYS A 197 -20.22 6.07 9.12
C LYS A 197 -19.36 5.40 10.20
N ALA A 198 -18.46 6.17 10.80
CA ALA A 198 -17.67 5.69 11.93
C ALA A 198 -18.60 5.13 13.02
N THR A 199 -18.31 3.94 13.54
CA THR A 199 -19.11 3.18 14.52
C THR A 199 -20.46 2.63 14.03
N GLU A 200 -20.79 2.82 12.75
CA GLU A 200 -22.03 2.30 12.17
C GLU A 200 -21.90 0.81 11.82
N VAL A 201 -22.86 0.00 12.27
CA VAL A 201 -23.06 -1.35 11.76
C VAL A 201 -24.33 -1.35 10.92
N ASN A 202 -24.20 -1.71 9.65
CA ASN A 202 -25.29 -1.79 8.70
C ASN A 202 -25.45 -3.23 8.18
N LEU A 203 -26.69 -3.72 8.15
CA LEU A 203 -27.04 -5.03 7.62
C LEU A 203 -27.78 -4.84 6.29
N LEU A 204 -27.19 -5.31 5.20
CA LEU A 204 -27.78 -5.25 3.87
C LEU A 204 -28.13 -6.66 3.40
N GLY A 205 -29.41 -6.95 3.23
CA GLY A 205 -29.85 -8.21 2.62
C GLY A 205 -29.55 -8.21 1.12
N LEU A 206 -28.74 -9.15 0.64
CA LEU A 206 -28.34 -9.24 -0.77
C LEU A 206 -29.21 -10.21 -1.56
N LYS A 207 -29.58 -11.34 -0.96
CA LYS A 207 -30.36 -12.38 -1.63
C LYS A 207 -31.16 -13.19 -0.62
N ALA A 208 -32.41 -13.48 -0.95
CA ALA A 208 -33.23 -14.48 -0.28
C ALA A 208 -33.71 -15.48 -1.35
N ALA A 209 -33.44 -16.77 -1.15
CA ALA A 209 -33.85 -17.82 -2.07
C ALA A 209 -34.42 -19.01 -1.28
N THR A 210 -35.57 -19.53 -1.71
CA THR A 210 -36.15 -20.74 -1.13
C THR A 210 -35.60 -21.96 -1.86
N ARG A 211 -35.04 -22.90 -1.11
CA ARG A 211 -34.53 -24.19 -1.60
C ARG A 211 -35.71 -25.15 -1.84
N GLU A 212 -35.46 -26.18 -2.64
CA GLU A 212 -36.47 -27.19 -3.03
C GLU A 212 -37.09 -27.93 -1.83
N ASN A 213 -36.39 -27.98 -0.69
CA ASN A 213 -36.86 -28.56 0.56
C ASN A 213 -37.68 -27.60 1.45
N GLY A 214 -37.92 -26.37 1.00
CA GLY A 214 -38.65 -25.35 1.74
C GLY A 214 -37.79 -24.44 2.62
N ASP A 215 -36.47 -24.67 2.71
CA ASP A 215 -35.56 -23.83 3.49
C ASP A 215 -35.30 -22.48 2.81
N ILE A 216 -35.17 -21.40 3.56
CA ILE A 216 -34.81 -20.08 3.03
C ILE A 216 -33.32 -19.84 3.24
N GLN A 217 -32.58 -19.69 2.14
CA GLN A 217 -31.21 -19.20 2.14
C GLN A 217 -31.21 -17.67 2.07
N LEU A 218 -30.67 -17.04 3.10
CA LEU A 218 -30.49 -15.59 3.19
C LEU A 218 -29.00 -15.24 3.15
N ILE A 219 -28.63 -14.32 2.26
CA ILE A 219 -27.29 -13.72 2.22
C ILE A 219 -27.40 -12.30 2.74
N ILE A 220 -26.71 -12.02 3.84
CA ILE A 220 -26.64 -10.70 4.46
C ILE A 220 -25.19 -10.22 4.39
N LEU A 221 -24.99 -9.00 3.89
CA LEU A 221 -23.74 -8.28 4.01
C LEU A 221 -23.76 -7.47 5.31
N ILE A 222 -22.80 -7.73 6.19
CA ILE A 222 -22.59 -6.95 7.41
C ILE A 222 -21.50 -5.93 7.11
N ARG A 223 -21.84 -4.64 7.20
CA ARG A 223 -20.94 -3.52 6.97
C ARG A 223 -20.60 -2.91 8.32
N ASN A 224 -19.34 -2.97 8.72
CA ASN A 224 -18.89 -2.49 10.03
C ASN A 224 -17.94 -1.29 9.86
N GLY A 225 -18.36 -0.12 10.34
CA GLY A 225 -17.57 1.11 10.37
C GLY A 225 -16.80 1.32 11.69
N SER A 226 -16.71 0.31 12.55
CA SER A 226 -15.91 0.35 13.79
C SER A 226 -14.40 0.31 13.49
N GLU A 227 -13.63 1.11 14.22
CA GLU A 227 -12.16 1.11 14.16
C GLU A 227 -11.51 -0.03 14.96
N LYS A 228 -12.30 -0.78 15.74
CA LYS A 228 -11.85 -1.98 16.47
C LYS A 228 -12.17 -3.22 15.65
N ASN A 229 -11.14 -3.99 15.30
CA ASN A 229 -11.30 -5.37 14.85
C ASN A 229 -11.96 -6.14 16.00
N GLY A 230 -13.12 -6.75 15.73
CA GLY A 230 -13.76 -7.70 16.64
C GLY A 230 -13.20 -9.09 16.45
#